data_AF-A0A3C0GBR5-F1
#
_entry.id   AF-A0A3C0GBR5-F1
#
_cell.length_a   1.000
_cell.length_b   1.000
_cell.length_c   1.000
_cell.angle_alpha   90.00
_cell.angle_beta   90.00
_cell.angle_gamma   90.00
#
_symmetry.space_group_name_H-M   'P 1'
#
loop_
_entity.id
_entity.type
_entity.pdbx_description
1 polymer ?
#
loop_
_entity_poly.entity_id
_entity_poly.type
_entity_poly.pdbx_seq_one_letter_code
_entity_poly.pdbx_strand_id
1 'polypeptide(L)'
;SCLRWLLNQAFKKNLLPKQLSIPDGMKNWSGVHKLPDNFRRGRFTKSQYRKLTDHFRSVSFGLQKNEWKPVLQNPSLPFHPVTNCWQSRAQHEGKTGSDKRNKTYTSKSRRYTKAIFWFASLMLSNTGIRVSELVKLKHKHIKLVRDNDDGQLYTVITIPKTV
;
A
#
# COMPACT_ATOMS: atom_id res chain seq x y z
N SER A 1 -0.60 -4.65 22.33
CA SER A 1 -1.67 -3.89 21.66
C SER A 1 -2.30 -4.77 20.58
N CYS A 2 -3.59 -5.09 20.74
CA CYS A 2 -4.36 -6.11 20.00
C CYS A 2 -4.19 -6.06 18.46
N LEU A 3 -4.06 -4.87 17.87
CA LEU A 3 -3.86 -4.68 16.43
C LEU A 3 -2.57 -5.32 15.89
N ARG A 4 -1.44 -5.22 16.62
CA ARG A 4 -0.16 -5.81 16.18
C ARG A 4 -0.23 -7.34 16.15
N TRP A 5 -0.97 -7.91 17.10
CA TRP A 5 -1.25 -9.34 17.15
C TRP A 5 -2.19 -9.74 15.99
N LEU A 6 -3.28 -9.01 15.76
CA LEU A 6 -4.21 -9.26 14.64
C LEU A 6 -3.51 -9.16 13.26
N LEU A 7 -2.68 -8.15 13.04
CA LEU A 7 -1.90 -8.01 11.80
C LEU A 7 -0.88 -9.15 11.65
N ASN A 8 -0.27 -9.61 12.74
CA ASN A 8 0.58 -10.80 12.72
C ASN A 8 -0.20 -12.08 12.41
N GLN A 9 -1.41 -12.24 12.94
CA GLN A 9 -2.27 -13.39 12.62
C GLN A 9 -2.72 -13.34 11.16
N ALA A 10 -3.09 -12.15 10.66
CA ALA A 10 -3.42 -11.94 9.25
C ALA A 10 -2.21 -12.22 8.35
N PHE A 11 -0.99 -11.88 8.78
CA PHE A 11 0.24 -12.23 8.07
C PHE A 11 0.50 -13.74 8.06
N LYS A 12 0.41 -14.41 9.21
CA LYS A 12 0.54 -15.87 9.30
C LYS A 12 -0.47 -16.59 8.40
N LYS A 13 -1.65 -16.01 8.21
CA LYS A 13 -2.70 -16.52 7.32
C LYS A 13 -2.58 -16.04 5.86
N ASN A 14 -1.47 -15.38 5.46
CA ASN A 14 -1.27 -14.80 4.12
C ASN A 14 -2.38 -13.82 3.67
N LEU A 15 -3.11 -13.24 4.62
CA LEU A 15 -4.18 -12.28 4.36
C LEU A 15 -3.62 -10.88 4.11
N LEU A 16 -2.49 -10.55 4.76
CA LEU A 16 -1.78 -9.27 4.68
C LEU A 16 -0.26 -9.51 4.77
N PRO A 17 0.61 -8.79 4.06
CA PRO A 17 2.06 -8.87 4.29
C PRO A 17 2.48 -8.26 5.64
N LYS A 18 3.62 -8.72 6.17
CA LYS A 18 4.10 -8.58 7.56
C LYS A 18 4.23 -7.13 8.06
N GLN A 19 4.41 -6.16 7.17
CA GLN A 19 4.61 -4.76 7.56
C GLN A 19 4.41 -3.80 6.38
N LEU A 20 4.20 -2.51 6.66
CA LEU A 20 4.48 -1.43 5.70
C LEU A 20 5.99 -1.48 5.35
N SER A 21 6.37 -2.30 4.38
CA SER A 21 7.71 -2.23 3.80
C SER A 21 7.72 -1.09 2.80
N ILE A 22 8.36 0.03 3.17
CA ILE A 22 8.75 1.00 2.15
C ILE A 22 9.67 0.25 1.19
N PRO A 23 9.39 0.28 -0.14
CA PRO A 23 10.20 -0.43 -1.12
C PRO A 23 11.67 -0.06 -0.97
N ASP A 24 12.55 -1.05 -1.10
CA ASP A 24 13.99 -0.85 -0.92
C ASP A 24 14.55 0.23 -1.84
N GLY A 25 14.00 0.36 -3.06
CA GLY A 25 14.38 1.42 -4.00
C GLY A 25 14.18 2.84 -3.49
N MET A 26 13.30 3.07 -2.50
CA MET A 26 13.04 4.39 -1.91
C MET A 26 13.98 4.71 -0.73
N LYS A 27 14.53 3.68 -0.08
CA LYS A 27 15.47 3.81 1.05
C LYS A 27 16.84 4.38 0.65
N ASN A 28 17.04 4.68 -0.63
CA ASN A 28 18.28 5.22 -1.16
C ASN A 28 18.06 6.59 -1.83
N TRP A 29 16.87 7.20 -1.71
CA TRP A 29 16.55 8.45 -2.42
C TRP A 29 17.17 9.68 -1.73
N SER A 30 17.86 10.51 -2.53
CA SER A 30 18.50 11.76 -2.09
C SER A 30 17.49 12.81 -1.60
N GLY A 31 17.14 12.78 -0.32
CA GLY A 31 16.08 13.63 0.26
C GLY A 31 15.30 12.92 1.37
N VAL A 32 15.36 11.59 1.40
CA VAL A 32 14.89 10.76 2.52
C VAL A 32 15.98 10.63 3.60
N HIS A 33 17.26 10.82 3.24
CA HIS A 33 18.43 10.55 4.09
C HIS A 33 19.30 11.78 4.43
N LYS A 34 18.89 13.01 4.09
CA LYS A 34 19.74 14.21 4.27
C LYS A 34 19.98 14.62 5.74
N LEU A 35 19.23 14.08 6.69
CA LEU A 35 19.38 14.37 8.11
C LEU A 35 19.90 13.12 8.86
N PRO A 36 20.50 13.29 10.06
CA PRO A 36 20.82 12.18 10.95
C PRO A 36 19.60 11.28 11.18
N ASP A 37 19.79 9.97 11.40
CA ASP A 37 18.73 8.95 11.39
C ASP A 37 17.49 9.31 12.22
N ASN A 38 17.68 9.96 13.37
CA ASN A 38 16.64 10.43 14.28
C ASN A 38 15.92 11.71 13.83
N PHE A 39 16.45 12.43 12.84
CA PHE A 39 15.88 13.67 12.30
C PHE A 39 15.38 13.54 10.86
N ARG A 40 15.59 12.41 10.19
CA ARG A 40 15.15 12.15 8.80
C ARG A 40 13.66 12.39 8.60
N ARG A 41 13.34 13.50 7.95
CA ARG A 41 12.01 13.77 7.39
C ARG A 41 12.04 13.50 5.90
N GLY A 42 11.09 12.73 5.40
CA GLY A 42 10.99 12.48 3.97
C GLY A 42 10.44 13.71 3.26
N ARG A 43 11.22 14.33 2.38
CA ARG A 43 10.71 15.27 1.37
C ARG A 43 11.22 14.85 0.01
N PHE A 44 10.33 14.86 -0.98
CA PHE A 44 10.71 14.53 -2.34
C PHE A 44 11.11 15.79 -3.09
N THR A 45 12.23 15.71 -3.81
CA THR A 45 12.58 16.73 -4.80
C THR A 45 11.60 16.67 -5.97
N LYS A 46 11.55 17.72 -6.80
CA LYS A 46 10.70 17.75 -8.01
C LYS A 46 10.95 16.57 -8.94
N SER A 47 12.22 16.15 -9.10
CA SER A 47 12.59 14.99 -9.92
C SER A 47 12.14 13.66 -9.30
N GLN A 48 12.21 13.51 -7.98
CA GLN A 48 11.69 12.35 -7.26
C GLN A 48 10.17 12.27 -7.31
N TYR A 49 9.50 13.42 -7.20
CA TYR A 49 8.04 13.51 -7.34
C TYR A 49 7.59 13.04 -8.72
N ARG A 50 8.30 13.45 -9.79
CA ARG A 50 8.02 12.95 -11.15
C ARG A 50 8.13 11.42 -11.24
N LYS A 51 9.21 10.84 -10.71
CA LYS A 51 9.40 9.37 -10.66
C LYS A 51 8.28 8.67 -9.88
N LEU A 52 7.80 9.28 -8.79
CA LEU A 52 6.66 8.76 -8.03
C LEU A 52 5.38 8.80 -8.84
N THR A 53 5.09 9.94 -9.47
CA THR A 53 3.91 10.13 -10.31
C THR A 53 3.89 9.13 -11.47
N ASP A 54 5.02 8.88 -12.12
CA ASP A 54 5.13 7.87 -13.18
C ASP A 54 4.85 6.46 -12.63
N HIS A 55 5.34 6.16 -11.42
CA HIS A 55 5.04 4.90 -10.75
C HIS A 55 3.56 4.78 -10.38
N PHE A 56 2.94 5.84 -9.88
CA PHE A 56 1.52 5.87 -9.51
C PHE A 56 0.63 5.74 -10.74
N ARG A 57 0.99 6.39 -11.85
CA ARG A 57 0.32 6.19 -13.14
C ARG A 57 0.42 4.73 -13.57
N SER A 58 1.61 4.12 -13.53
CA SER A 58 1.77 2.70 -13.86
C SER A 58 0.89 1.79 -13.00
N VAL A 59 0.78 2.07 -11.70
CA VAL A 59 -0.10 1.34 -10.78
C VAL A 59 -1.57 1.56 -11.13
N SER A 60 -1.99 2.80 -11.37
CA SER A 60 -3.37 3.14 -11.74
C SER A 60 -3.79 2.46 -13.05
N PHE A 61 -2.98 2.61 -14.11
CA PHE A 61 -3.19 1.93 -15.39
C PHE A 61 -3.26 0.41 -15.21
N GLY A 62 -2.36 -0.17 -14.40
CA GLY A 62 -2.34 -1.59 -14.17
C GLY A 62 -3.56 -2.13 -13.42
N LEU A 63 -4.11 -1.37 -12.48
CA LEU A 63 -5.33 -1.75 -11.76
C LEU A 63 -6.59 -1.64 -12.62
N GLN A 64 -6.59 -0.77 -13.63
CA GLN A 64 -7.70 -0.59 -14.56
C GLN A 64 -7.78 -1.71 -15.60
N LYS A 65 -6.65 -2.32 -15.96
CA LYS A 65 -6.61 -3.41 -16.94
C LYS A 65 -7.46 -4.60 -16.48
N ASN A 66 -8.55 -4.87 -17.20
CA ASN A 66 -9.43 -6.01 -16.95
C ASN A 66 -8.68 -7.35 -16.96
N GLU A 67 -7.64 -7.43 -17.80
CA GLU A 67 -6.78 -8.60 -17.86
C GLU A 67 -5.95 -8.89 -16.60
N TRP A 68 -5.78 -7.92 -15.70
CA TRP A 68 -4.99 -8.10 -14.48
C TRP A 68 -5.87 -8.17 -13.22
N LYS A 69 -7.19 -8.00 -13.37
CA LYS A 69 -8.14 -8.17 -12.28
C LYS A 69 -8.23 -9.65 -11.90
N PRO A 70 -8.29 -9.97 -10.59
CA PRO A 70 -8.55 -11.33 -10.15
C PRO A 70 -9.92 -11.78 -10.67
N VAL A 71 -10.06 -13.08 -10.90
CA VAL A 71 -11.30 -13.70 -11.38
C VAL A 71 -11.78 -14.72 -10.37
N LEU A 72 -13.08 -15.00 -10.38
CA LEU A 72 -13.64 -16.10 -9.60
C LEU A 72 -13.11 -17.42 -10.15
N GLN A 73 -12.88 -18.39 -9.26
CA GLN A 73 -12.48 -19.74 -9.67
C GLN A 73 -13.55 -20.38 -10.56
N ASN A 74 -14.83 -20.16 -10.24
CA ASN A 74 -15.96 -20.53 -11.08
C ASN A 74 -16.89 -19.30 -11.26
N PRO A 75 -16.77 -18.57 -12.39
CA PRO A 75 -17.58 -17.38 -12.64
C PRO A 75 -19.09 -17.64 -12.74
N SER A 76 -19.50 -18.88 -12.98
CA SER A 76 -20.91 -19.24 -13.14
C SER A 76 -21.67 -19.40 -11.82
N LEU A 77 -20.96 -19.49 -10.68
CA LEU A 77 -21.56 -19.65 -9.35
C LEU A 77 -21.62 -18.31 -8.60
N PRO A 78 -22.61 -18.11 -7.70
CA PRO A 78 -22.59 -17.01 -6.74
C PRO A 78 -21.29 -16.95 -5.93
N PHE A 79 -20.91 -15.77 -5.47
CA PHE A 79 -19.70 -15.60 -4.68
C PHE A 79 -19.81 -16.33 -3.33
N HIS A 80 -18.92 -17.30 -3.09
CA HIS A 80 -18.77 -17.97 -1.82
C HIS A 80 -17.29 -17.93 -1.38
N PRO A 81 -16.97 -17.43 -0.18
CA PRO A 81 -15.60 -17.06 0.20
C PRO A 81 -14.60 -18.24 0.25
N VAL A 82 -15.10 -19.48 0.37
CA VAL A 82 -14.28 -20.69 0.43
C VAL A 82 -14.20 -21.40 -0.92
N THR A 83 -15.33 -21.61 -1.58
CA THR A 83 -15.45 -22.48 -2.77
C THR A 83 -15.35 -21.72 -4.09
N ASN A 84 -15.62 -20.42 -4.09
CA ASN A 84 -15.54 -19.56 -5.26
C ASN A 84 -14.77 -18.27 -4.92
N CYS A 85 -13.57 -18.44 -4.35
CA CYS A 85 -12.75 -17.32 -3.94
C CYS A 85 -12.12 -16.62 -5.15
N TRP A 86 -11.82 -15.32 -4.98
CA TRP A 86 -11.07 -14.57 -5.98
C TRP A 86 -9.66 -15.14 -6.10
N GLN A 87 -9.31 -15.64 -7.27
CA GLN A 87 -7.97 -16.10 -7.59
C GLN A 87 -7.24 -15.12 -8.48
N SER A 88 -5.94 -14.99 -8.24
CA SER A 88 -5.08 -14.24 -9.14
C SER A 88 -4.98 -14.97 -10.49
N ARG A 89 -4.96 -14.23 -11.60
CA ARG A 89 -4.72 -14.84 -12.92
C ARG A 89 -3.44 -15.66 -12.98
N ALA A 90 -2.37 -15.23 -12.31
CA ALA A 90 -1.12 -15.99 -12.23
C ALA A 90 -1.28 -17.36 -11.54
N GLN A 91 -2.20 -17.52 -10.59
CA GLN A 91 -2.51 -18.82 -9.97
C GLN A 91 -3.44 -19.67 -10.83
N HIS A 92 -4.37 -19.03 -11.56
CA HIS A 92 -5.24 -19.71 -12.51
C HIS A 92 -4.44 -20.29 -13.69
N GLU A 93 -3.53 -19.49 -14.27
CA GLU A 93 -2.67 -19.85 -15.41
C GLU A 93 -1.48 -20.70 -15.01
N GLY A 94 -0.97 -20.60 -13.77
CA GLY A 94 0.07 -21.50 -13.28
C GLY A 94 -0.33 -22.99 -13.30
N LYS A 95 -1.62 -23.29 -13.46
CA LYS A 95 -2.15 -24.64 -13.70
C LYS A 95 -2.31 -24.99 -15.19
N THR A 96 -2.28 -24.02 -16.10
CA THR A 96 -2.68 -24.16 -17.51
C THR A 96 -1.69 -23.62 -18.55
N GLY A 97 -0.60 -22.95 -18.19
CA GLY A 97 0.43 -22.56 -19.16
C GLY A 97 1.32 -21.39 -18.75
N SER A 98 2.47 -21.29 -19.41
CA SER A 98 3.60 -20.36 -19.16
C SER A 98 3.31 -18.90 -19.52
N ASP A 99 2.18 -18.34 -19.11
CA ASP A 99 1.81 -17.00 -19.53
C ASP A 99 2.62 -15.91 -18.80
N LYS A 100 3.22 -15.01 -19.57
CA LYS A 100 4.16 -13.95 -19.13
C LYS A 100 3.43 -12.69 -18.64
N ARG A 101 2.17 -12.80 -18.20
CA ARG A 101 1.38 -11.65 -17.72
C ARG A 101 1.99 -11.01 -16.49
N ASN A 102 1.66 -9.74 -16.24
CA ASN A 102 2.28 -8.95 -15.19
C ASN A 102 1.89 -9.44 -13.78
N LYS A 103 2.73 -10.32 -13.22
CA LYS A 103 2.58 -10.92 -11.88
C LYS A 103 2.40 -9.88 -10.76
N THR A 104 2.80 -8.63 -10.98
CA THR A 104 2.71 -7.53 -10.00
C THR A 104 1.28 -7.15 -9.67
N TYR A 105 0.40 -7.10 -10.67
CA TYR A 105 -0.99 -6.65 -10.50
C TYR A 105 -1.98 -7.79 -10.32
N THR A 106 -1.55 -9.02 -10.57
CA THR A 106 -2.38 -10.21 -10.35
C THR A 106 -2.20 -10.78 -8.94
N SER A 107 -1.00 -10.71 -8.34
CA SER A 107 -0.74 -11.22 -6.98
C SER A 107 -1.28 -10.30 -5.87
N LYS A 108 -2.07 -10.85 -4.94
CA LYS A 108 -2.62 -10.14 -3.76
C LYS A 108 -1.52 -9.44 -2.94
N SER A 109 -0.43 -10.16 -2.65
CA SER A 109 0.69 -9.62 -1.87
C SER A 109 1.35 -8.44 -2.59
N ARG A 110 1.67 -8.60 -3.89
CA ARG A 110 2.33 -7.54 -4.67
C ARG A 110 1.45 -6.30 -4.85
N ARG A 111 0.14 -6.48 -5.08
CA ARG A 111 -0.84 -5.38 -5.12
C ARG A 111 -0.88 -4.60 -3.83
N TYR A 112 -0.95 -5.30 -2.70
CA TYR A 112 -0.99 -4.66 -1.39
C TYR A 112 0.31 -3.88 -1.11
N THR A 113 1.47 -4.43 -1.46
CA THR A 113 2.76 -3.70 -1.35
C THR A 113 2.75 -2.42 -2.19
N LYS A 114 2.20 -2.44 -3.41
CA LYS A 114 2.07 -1.23 -4.26
C LYS A 114 1.11 -0.21 -3.67
N ALA A 115 -0.03 -0.64 -3.13
CA ALA A 115 -1.00 0.26 -2.48
C ALA A 115 -0.40 0.91 -1.22
N ILE A 116 0.29 0.12 -0.40
CA ILE A 116 1.05 0.63 0.75
C ILE A 116 2.10 1.64 0.33
N PHE A 117 2.86 1.34 -0.73
CA PHE A 117 3.88 2.24 -1.23
C PHE A 117 3.29 3.58 -1.65
N TRP A 118 2.18 3.53 -2.38
CA TRP A 118 1.46 4.74 -2.80
C TRP A 118 1.00 5.55 -1.59
N PHE A 119 0.33 4.91 -0.63
CA PHE A 119 -0.12 5.55 0.61
C PHE A 119 1.04 6.16 1.41
N ALA A 120 2.13 5.40 1.61
CA ALA A 120 3.31 5.86 2.32
C ALA A 120 3.96 7.08 1.65
N SER A 121 4.04 7.06 0.31
CA SER A 121 4.60 8.17 -0.47
C SER A 121 3.74 9.43 -0.38
N LEU A 122 2.41 9.28 -0.45
CA LEU A 122 1.48 10.40 -0.25
C LEU A 122 1.63 10.99 1.16
N MET A 123 1.68 10.14 2.18
CA MET A 123 1.87 10.55 3.57
C MET A 123 3.17 11.31 3.77
N LEU A 124 4.29 10.78 3.27
CA LEU A 124 5.59 11.45 3.33
C LEU A 124 5.57 12.80 2.61
N SER A 125 4.98 12.87 1.42
CA SER A 125 4.91 14.10 0.61
C SER A 125 4.11 15.21 1.31
N ASN A 126 2.96 14.87 1.86
CA ASN A 126 2.01 15.86 2.40
C ASN A 126 2.31 16.26 3.84
N THR A 127 2.90 15.37 4.64
CA THR A 127 3.09 15.62 6.09
C THR A 127 4.55 15.79 6.50
N GLY A 128 5.50 15.33 5.69
CA GLY A 128 6.92 15.28 6.06
C GLY A 128 7.20 14.38 7.27
N ILE A 129 6.30 13.43 7.58
CA ILE A 129 6.46 12.42 8.64
C ILE A 129 7.76 11.64 8.47
N ARG A 130 8.37 11.18 9.56
CA ARG A 130 9.52 10.25 9.45
C ARG A 130 9.03 8.87 9.05
N VAL A 131 9.83 8.13 8.28
CA VAL A 131 9.51 6.73 7.93
C VAL A 131 9.30 5.86 9.18
N SER A 132 10.13 6.06 10.22
CA SER A 132 10.04 5.35 11.50
C SER A 132 8.80 5.70 12.32
N GLU A 133 8.18 6.87 12.10
CA GLU A 133 6.92 7.30 12.71
C GLU A 133 5.72 6.76 11.92
N LEU A 134 5.82 6.77 10.58
CA LEU A 134 4.80 6.24 9.68
C LEU A 134 4.47 4.78 9.97
N VAL A 135 5.48 3.93 10.19
CA VAL A 135 5.29 2.51 10.53
C VAL A 135 4.68 2.30 11.92
N LYS A 136 4.66 3.33 12.78
CA LYS A 136 4.06 3.30 14.13
C LYS A 136 2.64 3.87 14.14
N LEU A 137 2.14 4.41 13.03
CA LEU A 137 0.76 4.87 12.94
C LEU A 137 -0.22 3.72 13.21
N LYS A 138 -1.27 4.04 13.96
CA LYS A 138 -2.35 3.14 14.35
C LYS A 138 -3.66 3.81 13.99
N HIS A 139 -4.73 3.04 13.87
CA HIS A 139 -6.06 3.58 13.56
C HIS A 139 -6.47 4.71 14.52
N LYS A 140 -6.13 4.61 15.82
CA LYS A 140 -6.39 5.67 16.82
C LYS A 140 -5.72 7.02 16.54
N HIS A 141 -4.72 7.07 15.66
CA HIS A 141 -4.02 8.30 15.27
C HIS A 141 -4.66 8.97 14.05
N ILE A 142 -5.70 8.36 13.47
CA ILE A 142 -6.41 8.86 12.30
C ILE A 142 -7.81 9.24 12.77
N LYS A 143 -8.20 10.49 12.53
CA LYS A 143 -9.54 10.99 12.83
C LYS A 143 -10.12 11.62 11.58
N LEU A 144 -11.42 11.40 11.36
CA LEU A 144 -12.18 12.20 10.40
C LEU A 144 -12.73 13.40 11.18
N VAL A 145 -12.38 14.59 10.72
CA VAL A 145 -12.86 15.85 11.30
C VAL A 145 -13.64 16.55 10.21
N ARG A 146 -14.86 16.93 10.53
CA ARG A 146 -15.66 17.78 9.65
C ARG A 146 -15.21 19.21 9.83
N ASP A 147 -14.87 19.88 8.75
CA ASP A 147 -14.65 21.32 8.79
C ASP A 147 -16.00 22.02 8.91
N ASN A 148 -16.06 23.00 9.80
CA ASN A 148 -17.29 23.72 10.11
C ASN A 148 -17.61 24.76 9.02
N ASP A 149 -16.59 25.20 8.27
CA ASP A 149 -16.75 26.29 7.30
C ASP A 149 -17.30 25.80 5.97
N ASP A 150 -16.91 24.60 5.51
CA ASP A 150 -17.34 24.04 4.22
C ASP A 150 -18.12 22.72 4.33
N GLY A 151 -18.24 22.17 5.54
CA GLY A 151 -18.94 20.92 5.81
C GLY A 151 -18.25 19.66 5.25
N GLN A 152 -17.02 19.77 4.73
CA GLN A 152 -16.26 18.65 4.19
C GLN A 152 -15.56 17.84 5.28
N LEU A 153 -15.32 16.56 4.99
CA LEU A 153 -14.62 15.65 5.91
C LEU A 153 -13.14 15.57 5.56
N TYR A 154 -12.31 16.02 6.49
CA TYR A 154 -10.85 15.93 6.39
C TYR A 154 -10.32 14.79 7.24
N THR A 155 -9.31 14.08 6.72
CA THR A 155 -8.58 13.08 7.50
C THR A 155 -7.43 13.76 8.23
N VAL A 156 -7.57 13.91 9.54
CA VAL A 156 -6.51 14.45 10.41
C VAL A 156 -5.68 13.29 10.96
N ILE A 157 -4.37 13.36 10.75
CA ILE A 157 -3.43 12.33 11.18
C ILE A 157 -2.50 12.90 12.24
N THR A 158 -2.67 12.45 13.48
CA THR A 158 -1.82 12.85 14.60
C THR A 158 -0.55 12.00 14.60
N ILE A 159 0.58 12.60 14.28
CA ILE A 159 1.88 11.92 14.30
C ILE A 159 2.36 11.85 15.76
N PRO A 160 2.42 10.66 16.39
CA PRO A 160 2.91 10.56 17.76
C PRO A 160 4.39 10.94 17.80
N LYS A 161 4.73 11.89 18.67
CA LYS A 161 6.14 12.20 18.95
C LYS A 161 6.79 10.95 19.53
N THR A 162 7.84 10.45 18.89
CA THR A 162 8.73 9.47 19.52
C THR A 162 9.42 10.15 20.69
N VAL A 163 9.11 9.69 21.91
CA VAL A 163 10.03 9.74 23.05
C VAL A 163 11.20 8.80 22.74
#